data_AF-A0AAV9NMA2-F1
#
_entry.id   AF-A0AAV9NMA2-F1
#
_cell.length_a   1.000
_cell.length_b   1.000
_cell.length_c   1.000
_cell.angle_alpha   90.00
_cell.angle_beta   90.00
_cell.angle_gamma   90.00
#
_symmetry.space_group_name_H-M   'P 1'
#
loop_
_entity.id
_entity.type
_entity.pdbx_description
1 polymer ?
#
loop_
_entity_poly.entity_id
_entity_poly.type
_entity_poly.pdbx_seq_one_letter_code
_entity_poly.pdbx_strand_id
1 'polypeptide(L)'
;MAQTKNTRRRSGGAGTPKKGQASRTNPSPRSRTGGKRLPHFPQPGDPVPRRKPHRFKPGTIALREIRRYQQSTDLLMLKLPFSRLVREIAQSILPFSAGRELRWQSQAIQALQEASEAFLVHLFEDTNLCAIHGKRVTIMQKDIQLARRLRGAWGGLG
;
A
#
# COMPACT_ATOMS: atom_id res chain seq x y z
N MET A 1 6.09 -54.51 -40.66
CA MET A 1 5.64 -53.12 -40.90
C MET A 1 5.80 -52.32 -39.61
N ALA A 2 6.31 -51.08 -39.71
CA ALA A 2 6.52 -50.06 -38.65
C ALA A 2 7.52 -50.42 -37.52
N GLN A 3 8.83 -50.29 -37.70
CA GLN A 3 9.67 -49.08 -37.52
C GLN A 3 9.53 -48.34 -36.17
N THR A 4 10.57 -48.50 -35.35
CA THR A 4 10.90 -47.79 -34.13
C THR A 4 11.41 -46.37 -34.43
N LYS A 5 10.91 -45.35 -33.72
CA LYS A 5 11.49 -44.01 -33.72
C LYS A 5 11.87 -43.61 -32.30
N ASN A 6 13.16 -43.79 -32.01
CA ASN A 6 13.85 -43.39 -30.80
C ASN A 6 14.38 -41.96 -31.02
N THR A 7 13.82 -40.95 -30.35
CA THR A 7 14.33 -39.57 -30.40
C THR A 7 15.30 -39.30 -29.24
N ARG A 8 16.56 -39.58 -29.59
CA ARG A 8 17.83 -39.15 -28.98
C ARG A 8 17.77 -37.72 -28.39
N ARG A 9 17.97 -37.59 -27.07
CA ARG A 9 18.40 -36.32 -26.45
C ARG A 9 19.92 -36.35 -26.28
N ARG A 10 20.61 -35.62 -27.16
CA ARG A 10 22.08 -35.46 -27.20
C ARG A 10 22.59 -34.71 -25.97
N SER A 11 23.77 -35.14 -25.57
CA SER A 11 24.70 -34.56 -24.61
C SER A 11 25.17 -33.15 -25.00
N GLY A 12 25.29 -32.28 -23.99
CA GLY A 12 26.13 -31.09 -24.02
C GLY A 12 26.96 -31.11 -22.74
N GLY A 13 28.24 -31.47 -22.86
CA GLY A 13 29.17 -31.57 -21.74
C GLY A 13 29.87 -30.25 -21.45
N ALA A 14 30.46 -30.15 -20.25
CA ALA A 14 31.69 -29.40 -20.00
C ALA A 14 32.23 -29.74 -18.60
N GLY A 15 33.48 -30.26 -18.57
CA GLY A 15 34.44 -29.97 -17.50
C GLY A 15 34.52 -30.94 -16.33
N THR A 16 35.39 -31.95 -16.41
CA THR A 16 36.17 -32.38 -15.25
C THR A 16 37.37 -31.45 -15.06
N PRO A 17 37.81 -31.23 -13.82
CA PRO A 17 39.21 -31.51 -13.54
C PRO A 17 39.45 -32.27 -12.23
N LYS A 18 40.27 -33.32 -12.38
CA LYS A 18 41.33 -33.88 -11.51
C LYS A 18 41.13 -34.00 -9.99
N LYS A 19 41.36 -35.25 -9.54
CA LYS A 19 41.74 -35.68 -8.17
C LYS A 19 42.92 -34.88 -7.61
N GLY A 20 42.81 -34.48 -6.34
CA GLY A 20 43.91 -34.01 -5.51
C GLY A 20 43.59 -34.16 -4.02
N GLN A 21 44.30 -35.10 -3.38
CA GLN A 21 44.72 -35.20 -1.98
C GLN A 21 43.75 -34.91 -0.80
N ALA A 22 43.77 -35.86 0.14
CA ALA A 22 43.15 -35.76 1.46
C ALA A 22 43.83 -34.72 2.35
N SER A 23 43.04 -33.95 3.08
CA SER A 23 43.45 -33.32 4.34
C SER A 23 42.28 -33.32 5.32
N ARG A 24 42.55 -33.80 6.54
CA ARG A 24 41.64 -33.80 7.69
C ARG A 24 41.69 -32.42 8.35
N THR A 25 40.57 -31.72 8.49
CA THR A 25 40.34 -30.67 9.52
C THR A 25 38.84 -30.53 9.85
N ASN A 26 38.55 -30.09 11.08
CA ASN A 26 37.28 -30.11 11.82
C ASN A 26 36.01 -29.60 11.10
N PRO A 27 34.80 -30.11 11.44
CA PRO A 27 33.55 -29.57 10.90
C PRO A 27 33.10 -28.32 11.67
N SER A 28 33.20 -27.15 11.05
CA SER A 28 32.41 -25.96 11.42
C SER A 28 30.94 -26.13 11.00
N PRO A 29 29.97 -25.55 11.72
CA PRO A 29 28.55 -25.79 11.48
C PRO A 29 28.13 -25.12 10.17
N ARG A 30 27.77 -25.95 9.20
CA ARG A 30 27.29 -25.53 7.88
C ARG A 30 25.96 -24.77 8.05
N SER A 31 25.98 -23.49 7.69
CA SER A 31 24.81 -22.68 7.38
C SER A 31 23.77 -23.52 6.61
N ARG A 32 22.58 -23.68 7.19
CA ARG A 32 21.43 -24.31 6.53
C ARG A 32 20.91 -23.35 5.46
N THR A 33 21.52 -23.38 4.29
CA THR A 33 20.88 -22.88 3.07
C THR A 33 19.63 -23.72 2.83
N GLY A 34 18.47 -23.14 3.13
CA GLY A 34 17.16 -23.75 2.91
C GLY A 34 17.05 -24.22 1.46
N GLY A 35 16.99 -25.53 1.28
CA GLY A 35 16.96 -26.16 -0.04
C GLY A 35 15.81 -25.60 -0.88
N LYS A 36 16.13 -25.15 -2.09
CA LYS A 36 15.15 -25.06 -3.18
C LYS A 36 14.57 -26.46 -3.35
N ARG A 37 13.36 -26.69 -2.82
CA ARG A 37 12.61 -27.93 -3.04
C ARG A 37 12.52 -28.16 -4.55
N LEU A 38 12.94 -29.34 -5.01
CA LEU A 38 12.73 -29.74 -6.41
C LEU A 38 11.23 -29.60 -6.75
N PRO A 39 10.87 -29.16 -7.97
CA PRO A 39 9.48 -29.05 -8.36
C PRO A 39 8.86 -30.45 -8.35
N HIS A 40 7.96 -30.70 -7.41
CA HIS A 40 7.07 -31.86 -7.45
C HIS A 40 6.13 -31.65 -8.65
N PHE A 41 6.30 -32.45 -9.69
CA PHE A 41 5.40 -32.48 -10.84
C PHE A 41 4.09 -33.13 -10.38
N PRO A 42 2.96 -32.40 -10.37
CA PRO A 42 1.69 -32.97 -9.94
C PRO A 42 1.29 -34.12 -10.85
N GLN A 43 0.91 -35.27 -10.29
CA GLN A 43 0.37 -36.38 -11.07
C GLN A 43 -1.14 -36.20 -11.29
N PRO A 44 -1.73 -36.79 -12.35
CA PRO A 44 -3.17 -36.76 -12.56
C PRO A 44 -3.90 -37.41 -11.37
N GLY A 45 -4.70 -36.64 -10.64
CA GLY A 45 -5.39 -37.08 -9.42
C GLY A 45 -4.87 -36.43 -8.13
N ASP A 46 -3.72 -35.76 -8.15
CA ASP A 46 -3.25 -35.00 -7.01
C ASP A 46 -4.09 -33.73 -6.81
N PRO A 47 -4.47 -33.37 -5.57
CA PRO A 47 -5.09 -32.08 -5.31
C PRO A 47 -4.13 -30.95 -5.71
N VAL A 48 -4.59 -30.04 -6.57
CA VAL A 48 -3.79 -28.89 -7.02
C VAL A 48 -3.24 -28.16 -5.80
N PRO A 49 -1.91 -27.97 -5.67
CA PRO A 49 -1.34 -27.29 -4.52
C PRO A 49 -1.87 -25.84 -4.44
N ARG A 50 -2.88 -25.60 -3.60
CA ARG A 50 -3.33 -24.24 -3.29
C ARG A 50 -2.25 -23.56 -2.47
N ARG A 51 -1.37 -22.81 -3.15
CA ARG A 51 -0.40 -21.94 -2.48
C ARG A 51 -1.18 -21.00 -1.56
N LYS A 52 -0.80 -20.96 -0.28
CA LYS A 52 -1.38 -20.00 0.66
C LYS A 52 -1.20 -18.58 0.09
N PRO A 53 -2.24 -17.73 0.10
CA PRO A 53 -2.08 -16.36 -0.36
C PRO A 53 -1.03 -15.66 0.50
N HIS A 54 -0.12 -14.92 -0.14
CA HIS A 54 0.89 -14.16 0.56
C HIS A 54 0.23 -13.02 1.34
N ARG A 55 0.47 -12.94 2.65
CA ARG A 55 -0.01 -11.87 3.52
C ARG A 55 1.16 -11.05 4.03
N PHE A 56 1.13 -9.74 3.81
CA PHE A 56 2.10 -8.81 4.40
C PHE A 56 1.92 -8.72 5.91
N LYS A 57 3.00 -8.44 6.64
CA LYS A 57 2.91 -8.17 8.09
C LYS A 57 2.07 -6.90 8.32
N PRO A 58 1.32 -6.81 9.44
CA PRO A 58 0.65 -5.58 9.82
C PRO A 58 1.61 -4.38 9.78
N GLY A 59 1.13 -3.25 9.25
CA GLY A 59 1.94 -2.04 9.06
C GLY A 59 2.80 -2.01 7.80
N THR A 60 3.15 -3.14 7.18
CA THR A 60 3.99 -3.14 5.96
C THR A 60 3.32 -2.42 4.79
N ILE A 61 2.01 -2.64 4.60
CA ILE A 61 1.24 -1.97 3.54
C ILE A 61 1.03 -0.49 3.89
N ALA A 62 0.65 -0.20 5.14
CA ALA A 62 0.44 1.18 5.61
C ALA A 62 1.70 2.05 5.43
N LEU A 63 2.89 1.55 5.79
CA LEU A 63 4.15 2.28 5.59
C LEU A 63 4.47 2.50 4.10
N ARG A 64 4.07 1.57 3.22
CA ARG A 64 4.22 1.74 1.77
C ARG A 64 3.26 2.81 1.24
N GLU A 65 2.02 2.80 1.70
CA GLU A 65 1.01 3.80 1.35
C GLU A 65 1.41 5.20 1.83
N ILE A 66 1.88 5.34 3.07
CA ILE A 66 2.38 6.62 3.60
C ILE A 66 3.48 7.19 2.70
N ARG A 67 4.49 6.38 2.36
CA ARG A 67 5.59 6.83 1.48
C ARG A 67 5.10 7.20 0.09
N ARG A 68 4.16 6.44 -0.47
CA ARG A 68 3.57 6.72 -1.77
C ARG A 68 2.83 8.06 -1.74
N TYR A 69 1.94 8.27 -0.77
CA TYR A 69 1.12 9.48 -0.68
C TYR A 69 1.91 10.74 -0.31
N GLN A 70 2.99 10.60 0.45
CA GLN A 70 3.91 11.71 0.72
C GLN A 70 4.78 12.10 -0.49
N GLN A 71 4.95 11.20 -1.47
CA GLN A 71 5.72 11.48 -2.69
C GLN A 71 4.84 12.05 -3.81
N SER A 72 3.55 11.69 -3.85
CA SER A 72 2.59 12.18 -4.84
C SER A 72 1.91 13.47 -4.41
N THR A 73 1.38 14.22 -5.37
CA THR A 73 0.55 15.42 -5.14
C THR A 73 -0.85 15.27 -5.75
N ASP A 74 -1.30 14.03 -5.98
CA ASP A 74 -2.61 13.75 -6.56
C ASP A 74 -3.72 13.99 -5.51
N LEU A 75 -4.86 14.52 -5.97
CA LEU A 75 -6.06 14.62 -5.14
C LEU A 75 -6.60 13.23 -4.78
N LEU A 76 -6.85 13.00 -3.50
CA LEU A 76 -7.24 11.71 -2.95
C LEU A 76 -8.76 11.55 -2.85
N MET A 77 -9.52 12.65 -2.72
CA MET A 77 -10.98 12.59 -2.71
C MET A 77 -11.54 12.43 -4.12
N LEU A 78 -12.61 11.64 -4.25
CA LEU A 78 -13.32 11.49 -5.52
C LEU A 78 -14.01 12.81 -5.90
N LYS A 79 -13.73 13.30 -7.11
CA LYS A 79 -14.21 14.62 -7.60
C LYS A 79 -15.74 14.75 -7.61
N LEU A 80 -16.47 13.72 -8.04
CA LEU A 80 -17.93 13.79 -8.17
C LEU A 80 -18.66 13.82 -6.80
N PRO A 81 -18.35 12.92 -5.85
CA PRO A 81 -18.89 13.03 -4.49
C PRO A 81 -18.55 14.37 -3.81
N PHE A 82 -17.31 14.84 -3.92
CA PHE A 82 -16.91 16.13 -3.34
C PHE A 82 -17.71 17.29 -3.95
N SER A 83 -17.87 17.32 -5.29
CA SER A 83 -18.67 18.32 -5.99
C SER A 83 -20.14 18.33 -5.55
N ARG A 84 -20.73 17.14 -5.32
CA ARG A 84 -22.11 17.04 -4.79
C ARG A 84 -22.21 17.61 -3.38
N LEU A 85 -21.27 17.27 -2.50
CA LEU A 85 -21.20 17.77 -1.13
C LEU A 85 -21.09 19.30 -1.09
N VAL A 86 -20.20 19.89 -1.90
CA VAL A 86 -20.04 21.35 -1.97
C VAL A 86 -21.35 22.03 -2.37
N ARG A 87 -22.06 21.47 -3.35
CA ARG A 87 -23.35 22.03 -3.81
C ARG A 87 -24.44 21.89 -2.77
N GLU A 88 -24.50 20.76 -2.07
CA GLU A 88 -25.45 20.52 -0.98
C GLU A 88 -25.24 21.52 0.17
N ILE A 89 -23.99 21.73 0.60
CA ILE A 89 -23.65 22.72 1.63
C ILE A 89 -23.97 24.14 1.16
N ALA A 90 -23.68 24.47 -0.09
CA ALA A 90 -23.99 25.80 -0.62
C ALA A 90 -25.50 26.08 -0.64
N GLN A 91 -26.32 25.06 -0.92
CA GLN A 91 -27.78 25.17 -0.89
C GLN A 91 -28.34 25.33 0.52
N SER A 92 -27.69 24.77 1.55
CA SER A 92 -28.15 24.92 2.94
C SER A 92 -27.82 26.28 3.54
N ILE A 93 -26.75 26.93 3.07
CA ILE A 93 -26.28 28.22 3.58
C ILE A 93 -26.93 29.39 2.83
N LEU A 94 -27.15 29.27 1.52
CA LEU A 94 -27.62 30.39 0.71
C LEU A 94 -29.15 30.53 0.76
N PRO A 95 -29.68 31.77 0.81
CA PRO A 95 -31.12 32.00 0.77
C PRO A 95 -31.73 31.48 -0.54
N PHE A 96 -33.00 31.05 -0.46
CA PHE A 96 -33.72 30.37 -1.55
C PHE A 96 -33.67 31.12 -2.89
N SER A 97 -33.63 32.46 -2.84
CA SER A 97 -33.54 33.35 -4.01
C SER A 97 -32.23 33.22 -4.78
N ALA A 98 -31.12 32.87 -4.13
CA ALA A 98 -29.79 32.71 -4.72
C ALA A 98 -29.40 31.23 -4.94
N GLY A 99 -29.96 30.31 -4.13
CA GLY A 99 -29.60 28.89 -4.16
C GLY A 99 -30.03 28.13 -5.41
N ARG A 100 -31.12 28.56 -6.09
CA ARG A 100 -31.60 27.91 -7.32
C ARG A 100 -30.74 28.20 -8.55
N GLU A 101 -29.95 29.28 -8.54
CA GLU A 101 -29.19 29.74 -9.71
C GLU A 101 -27.67 29.61 -9.56
N LEU A 102 -27.17 29.07 -8.44
CA LEU A 102 -25.73 29.00 -8.18
C LEU A 102 -25.04 28.05 -9.18
N ARG A 103 -24.33 28.66 -10.14
CA ARG A 103 -23.46 27.97 -11.09
C ARG A 103 -22.04 27.92 -10.52
N TRP A 104 -21.42 26.75 -10.62
CA TRP A 104 -20.07 26.53 -10.16
C TRP A 104 -19.12 26.39 -11.34
N GLN A 105 -18.03 27.15 -11.30
CA GLN A 105 -16.89 26.92 -12.18
C GLN A 105 -16.19 25.62 -11.79
N SER A 106 -15.69 24.88 -12.77
CA SER A 106 -14.90 23.66 -12.52
C SER A 106 -13.65 23.94 -11.67
N GLN A 107 -12.95 25.03 -11.96
CA GLN A 107 -11.76 25.47 -11.21
C GLN A 107 -12.09 25.86 -9.77
N ALA A 108 -13.26 26.44 -9.49
CA ALA A 108 -13.67 26.77 -8.12
C ALA A 108 -13.86 25.51 -7.27
N ILE A 109 -14.50 24.47 -7.82
CA ILE A 109 -14.65 23.19 -7.13
C ILE A 109 -13.30 22.52 -6.89
N GLN A 110 -12.38 22.61 -7.87
CA GLN A 110 -11.03 22.09 -7.72
C GLN A 110 -10.24 22.83 -6.62
N ALA A 111 -10.29 24.16 -6.58
CA ALA A 111 -9.63 24.96 -5.55
C ALA A 111 -10.17 24.64 -4.15
N LEU A 112 -11.49 24.48 -4.00
CA LEU A 112 -12.10 24.05 -2.74
C LEU A 112 -11.63 22.65 -2.33
N GLN A 113 -11.48 21.74 -3.29
CA GLN A 113 -10.97 20.40 -3.02
C GLN A 113 -9.51 20.44 -2.56
N GLU A 114 -8.65 21.17 -3.27
CA GLU A 114 -7.23 21.33 -2.93
C GLU A 114 -7.06 21.91 -1.52
N ALA A 115 -7.80 22.98 -1.19
CA ALA A 115 -7.77 23.59 0.14
C ALA A 115 -8.27 22.63 1.23
N SER A 116 -9.34 21.87 0.95
CA SER A 116 -9.93 20.93 1.92
C SER A 116 -8.99 19.76 2.21
N GLU A 117 -8.39 19.16 1.17
CA GLU A 117 -7.43 18.07 1.33
C GLU A 117 -6.17 18.53 2.06
N ALA A 118 -5.63 19.69 1.67
CA ALA A 118 -4.49 20.28 2.37
C ALA A 118 -4.79 20.51 3.86
N PHE A 119 -5.96 21.08 4.18
CA PHE A 119 -6.38 21.28 5.58
C PHE A 119 -6.43 19.95 6.36
N LEU A 120 -7.04 18.92 5.79
CA LEU A 120 -7.18 17.61 6.43
C LEU A 120 -5.82 16.93 6.64
N VAL A 121 -4.90 17.01 5.67
CA VAL A 121 -3.54 16.46 5.80
C VAL A 121 -2.81 17.08 6.99
N HIS A 122 -2.76 18.42 7.06
CA HIS A 122 -2.10 19.10 8.17
C HIS A 122 -2.80 18.80 9.52
N LEU A 123 -4.13 18.69 9.54
CA LEU A 123 -4.84 18.29 10.75
C LEU A 123 -4.49 16.86 11.20
N PHE A 124 -4.32 15.93 10.26
CA PHE A 124 -3.92 14.56 10.57
C PHE A 124 -2.46 14.47 11.03
N GLU A 125 -1.57 15.33 10.56
CA GLU A 125 -0.21 15.45 11.07
C GLU A 125 -0.20 15.83 12.57
N ASP A 126 -0.94 16.87 12.95
CA ASP A 126 -1.07 17.29 14.35
C ASP A 126 -1.77 16.23 15.22
N THR A 127 -2.80 15.58 14.66
CA THR A 127 -3.50 14.47 15.31
C THR A 127 -2.55 13.30 15.57
N ASN A 128 -1.66 13.00 14.63
CA ASN A 128 -0.66 11.96 14.78
C ASN A 128 0.36 12.31 15.89
N LEU A 129 0.79 13.57 15.98
CA LEU A 129 1.62 14.04 17.10
C LEU A 129 0.93 13.86 18.45
N CYS A 130 -0.38 14.15 18.53
CA CYS A 130 -1.18 13.92 19.74
C CYS A 130 -1.26 12.43 20.11
N ALA A 131 -1.41 11.54 19.13
CA ALA A 131 -1.42 10.10 19.35
C ALA A 131 -0.06 9.59 19.89
N ILE A 132 1.04 10.05 19.30
CA ILE A 132 2.42 9.72 19.71
C ILE A 132 2.68 10.24 21.13
N HIS A 133 2.26 11.46 21.46
CA HIS A 133 2.35 12.01 22.81
C HIS A 133 1.62 11.12 23.83
N GLY A 134 0.46 10.56 23.44
CA GLY A 134 -0.28 9.57 24.21
C GLY A 134 0.25 8.14 24.16
N LYS A 135 1.50 7.91 23.70
CA LYS A 135 2.16 6.59 23.56
C LYS A 135 1.39 5.59 22.69
N ARG A 136 0.67 6.07 21.66
CA ARG A 136 -0.09 5.24 20.72
C ARG A 136 0.39 5.49 19.28
N VAL A 137 0.10 4.51 18.42
CA VAL A 137 0.32 4.59 16.97
C VAL A 137 -1.00 4.77 16.21
N THR A 138 -2.13 4.43 16.84
CA THR A 138 -3.47 4.58 16.27
C THR A 138 -4.08 5.90 16.72
N ILE A 139 -4.43 6.75 15.75
CA ILE A 139 -5.16 8.00 15.99
C ILE A 139 -6.60 7.71 16.45
N MET A 140 -7.13 8.58 17.30
CA MET A 140 -8.47 8.50 17.88
C MET A 140 -9.19 9.84 17.78
N GLN A 141 -10.52 9.85 17.95
CA GLN A 141 -11.32 11.07 17.91
C GLN A 141 -10.85 12.14 18.91
N LYS A 142 -10.39 11.73 20.10
CA LYS A 142 -9.83 12.63 21.12
C LYS A 142 -8.56 13.35 20.66
N ASP A 143 -7.76 12.72 19.78
CA ASP A 143 -6.54 13.31 19.24
C ASP A 143 -6.90 14.43 18.26
N ILE A 144 -7.92 14.22 17.43
CA ILE A 144 -8.45 15.23 16.51
C ILE A 144 -9.05 16.41 17.29
N GLN A 145 -9.87 16.12 18.30
CA GLN A 145 -10.46 17.14 19.15
C GLN A 145 -9.40 17.98 19.86
N LEU A 146 -8.34 17.34 20.38
CA LEU A 146 -7.21 18.02 20.99
C LEU A 146 -6.47 18.90 19.98
N ALA A 147 -6.11 18.36 18.81
CA ALA A 147 -5.44 19.10 17.76
C ALA A 147 -6.24 20.34 17.31
N ARG A 148 -7.56 20.18 17.09
CA ARG A 148 -8.46 21.30 16.76
C ARG A 148 -8.52 22.34 17.86
N ARG A 149 -8.58 21.91 19.13
CA ARG A 149 -8.61 22.82 20.27
C ARG A 149 -7.32 23.62 20.40
N LEU A 150 -6.17 22.99 20.17
CA LEU A 150 -4.86 23.65 20.25
C LEU A 150 -4.62 24.62 19.09
N ARG A 151 -5.12 24.33 17.88
CA ARG A 151 -5.08 25.26 16.74
C ARG A 151 -5.95 26.52 16.93
N GLY A 152 -6.89 26.50 17.88
CA GLY A 152 -7.77 27.62 18.17
C GLY A 152 -8.78 27.92 17.05
N ALA A 153 -9.44 29.08 17.16
CA ALA A 153 -10.53 29.51 16.28
C ALA A 153 -10.11 29.68 14.81
N TRP A 154 -8.82 29.90 14.53
CA TRP A 154 -8.33 30.22 13.19
C TRP A 154 -7.80 29.00 12.42
N GLY A 155 -7.50 27.89 13.10
CA GLY A 155 -6.93 26.69 12.47
C GLY A 155 -7.64 25.38 12.78
N GLY A 156 -8.58 25.35 13.73
CA GLY A 156 -9.24 24.12 14.18
C GLY A 156 -10.77 24.16 14.22
N LEU A 157 -11.38 25.32 14.38
CA LEU A 157 -12.82 25.52 14.31
C LEU A 157 -13.11 26.30 13.03
N GLY A 158 -13.37 25.57 11.93
CA GLY A 158 -13.86 26.19 10.70
C GLY A 158 -15.18 26.93 10.92
#